data_AF-A0A3N7G8H1-F1
#
_entry.id   AF-A0A3N7G8H1-F1
#
_cell.length_a   1.000
_cell.length_b   1.000
_cell.length_c   1.000
_cell.angle_alpha   90.00
_cell.angle_beta   90.00
_cell.angle_gamma   90.00
#
_symmetry.space_group_name_H-M   'P 1'
#
loop_
_entity.id
_entity.type
_entity.pdbx_description
1 polymer ?
#
loop_
_entity_poly.entity_id
_entity_poly.type
_entity_poly.pdbx_seq_one_letter_code
_entity_poly.pdbx_strand_id
1 'polypeptide(L)'
;MEGNENTTQKDYYKILEVDYDATDEKIRLNYRRLALKWHPDKHKGDNAVTTKFQEINEAYNVLRDPDKRFDYDLTGIYEIDKYTLREYLTRFKGMILTCNGLGIGNTSI
;
A
#
# COMPACT_ATOMS: atom_id res chain seq x y z
N MET A 1 7.47 -12.26 -28.33
CA MET A 1 6.42 -12.32 -27.29
C MET A 1 6.67 -13.57 -26.48
N GLU A 2 7.14 -13.43 -25.25
CA GLU A 2 7.24 -14.55 -24.30
C GLU A 2 6.96 -13.99 -22.91
N GLY A 3 6.08 -14.68 -22.19
CA GLY A 3 5.37 -14.19 -21.01
C GLY A 3 6.31 -13.79 -19.88
N ASN A 4 6.16 -12.55 -19.43
CA ASN A 4 6.64 -12.13 -18.13
C ASN A 4 5.66 -12.63 -17.08
N GLU A 5 5.86 -13.87 -16.66
CA GLU A 5 5.33 -14.41 -15.41
C GLU A 5 6.00 -13.66 -14.25
N ASN A 6 5.66 -12.38 -14.10
CA ASN A 6 5.95 -11.63 -12.89
C ASN A 6 5.14 -12.33 -11.79
N THR A 7 5.82 -13.04 -10.90
CA THR A 7 5.38 -13.21 -9.51
C THR A 7 4.95 -11.83 -9.03
N THR A 8 3.66 -11.57 -9.13
CA THR A 8 3.09 -10.24 -9.05
C THR A 8 3.03 -9.94 -7.57
N GLN A 9 4.11 -9.37 -7.03
CA GLN A 9 4.15 -8.95 -5.64
C GLN A 9 2.91 -8.08 -5.41
N LYS A 10 2.02 -8.54 -4.52
CA LYS A 10 0.73 -7.90 -4.29
C LYS A 10 0.99 -6.51 -3.75
N ASP A 11 0.51 -5.50 -4.48
CA ASP A 11 0.62 -4.11 -4.05
C ASP A 11 -0.50 -3.79 -3.05
N TYR A 12 -0.17 -3.91 -1.75
CA TYR A 12 -1.15 -3.78 -0.68
C TYR A 12 -1.76 -2.37 -0.59
N TYR A 13 -1.00 -1.34 -0.96
CA TYR A 13 -1.50 0.04 -1.00
C TYR A 13 -2.54 0.21 -2.11
N LYS A 14 -2.28 -0.35 -3.30
CA LYS A 14 -3.28 -0.39 -4.39
C LYS A 14 -4.50 -1.24 -4.05
N ILE A 15 -4.33 -2.38 -3.39
CA ILE A 15 -5.44 -3.24 -2.94
C ILE A 15 -6.35 -2.49 -1.97
N LEU A 16 -5.78 -1.69 -1.06
CA LEU A 16 -6.55 -0.85 -0.15
C LEU A 16 -7.01 0.48 -0.77
N GLU A 17 -6.71 0.74 -2.04
CA GLU A 17 -7.04 1.99 -2.73
C GLU A 17 -6.51 3.22 -1.97
N VAL A 18 -5.28 3.15 -1.45
CA VAL A 18 -4.60 4.23 -0.72
C VAL A 18 -3.22 4.54 -1.31
N ASP A 19 -2.75 5.75 -1.04
CA ASP A 19 -1.40 6.20 -1.40
C ASP A 19 -0.34 5.59 -0.46
N TYR A 20 0.92 5.53 -0.89
CA TYR A 20 2.02 4.98 -0.09
C TYR A 20 2.34 5.82 1.17
N ASP A 21 2.01 7.11 1.14
CA ASP A 21 2.11 8.03 2.27
C ASP A 21 0.83 8.08 3.13
N ALA A 22 -0.12 7.16 2.88
CA ALA A 22 -1.37 7.13 3.62
C ALA A 22 -1.15 6.96 5.12
N THR A 23 -1.92 7.74 5.89
CA THR A 23 -1.98 7.63 7.35
C THR A 23 -2.74 6.38 7.78
N ASP A 24 -2.50 5.93 9.00
CA ASP A 24 -3.19 4.76 9.58
C ASP A 24 -4.72 4.94 9.64
N GLU A 25 -5.18 6.19 9.74
CA GLU A 25 -6.59 6.53 9.64
C GLU A 25 -7.14 6.27 8.23
N LYS A 26 -6.41 6.70 7.18
CA LYS A 26 -6.82 6.51 5.78
C LYS A 26 -6.82 5.02 5.40
N ILE A 27 -5.85 4.25 5.90
CA ILE A 27 -5.77 2.80 5.75
C ILE A 27 -6.99 2.13 6.41
N ARG A 28 -7.29 2.46 7.67
CA ARG A 28 -8.45 1.91 8.39
C ARG A 28 -9.79 2.28 7.73
N LEU A 29 -9.93 3.52 7.27
CA LEU A 29 -11.14 4.00 6.62
C LEU A 29 -11.41 3.25 5.31
N ASN A 30 -10.40 3.11 4.46
CA ASN A 30 -10.55 2.42 3.19
C ASN A 30 -10.76 0.91 3.37
N TYR A 31 -10.07 0.29 4.33
CA TYR A 31 -10.35 -1.10 4.69
C TYR A 31 -11.82 -1.31 5.03
N ARG A 32 -12.41 -0.46 5.90
CA ARG A 32 -13.84 -0.57 6.27
C ARG A 32 -14.75 -0.43 5.06
N ARG A 33 -14.47 0.54 4.18
CA ARG A 33 -15.23 0.75 2.94
C ARG A 33 -15.17 -0.48 2.03
N LEU A 34 -13.99 -1.03 1.82
CA LEU A 34 -13.76 -2.18 0.94
C LEU A 34 -14.34 -3.46 1.55
N ALA A 35 -14.20 -3.67 2.85
CA ALA A 35 -14.75 -4.81 3.56
C ALA A 35 -16.29 -4.85 3.45
N LEU A 36 -16.96 -3.70 3.52
CA LEU A 36 -18.42 -3.61 3.32
C LEU A 36 -18.84 -3.86 1.86
N LYS A 37 -17.99 -3.45 0.90
CA LYS A 37 -18.22 -3.62 -0.54
C LYS A 37 -18.05 -5.08 -0.96
N TRP A 38 -17.04 -5.76 -0.42
CA TRP A 38 -16.67 -7.12 -0.79
C TRP A 38 -17.07 -8.16 0.26
N HIS A 39 -18.00 -7.83 1.16
CA HIS A 39 -18.39 -8.76 2.22
C HIS A 39 -19.06 -10.02 1.64
N PRO A 40 -18.62 -11.23 2.03
CA PRO A 40 -19.12 -12.48 1.43
C PRO A 40 -20.62 -12.72 1.69
N ASP A 41 -21.17 -12.17 2.78
CA ASP A 41 -22.61 -12.28 3.07
C ASP A 41 -23.49 -11.56 2.02
N LYS A 42 -22.98 -10.49 1.41
CA LYS A 42 -23.70 -9.76 0.34
C LYS A 42 -23.54 -10.42 -1.04
N HIS A 43 -22.55 -11.29 -1.18
CA HIS A 43 -22.15 -11.91 -2.46
C HIS A 43 -21.98 -13.42 -2.32
N LYS A 44 -23.06 -14.09 -1.88
CA LYS A 44 -23.06 -15.53 -1.67
C LYS A 44 -22.87 -16.24 -3.01
N GLY A 45 -21.82 -17.07 -3.11
CA GLY A 45 -21.53 -17.92 -4.26
C GLY A 45 -20.51 -17.36 -5.26
N ASP A 46 -19.98 -16.15 -5.05
CA ASP A 46 -18.93 -15.61 -5.90
C ASP A 46 -17.53 -15.83 -5.28
N ASN A 47 -16.80 -16.79 -5.85
CA ASN A 47 -15.42 -17.07 -5.45
C ASN A 47 -14.50 -15.87 -5.67
N ALA A 48 -14.76 -15.01 -6.67
CA ALA A 48 -13.95 -13.82 -6.92
C ALA A 48 -14.09 -12.79 -5.79
N VAL A 49 -15.28 -12.64 -5.20
CA VAL A 49 -15.50 -11.76 -4.05
C VAL A 49 -14.77 -12.27 -2.83
N THR A 50 -14.78 -13.58 -2.61
CA THR A 50 -14.04 -14.21 -1.50
C THR A 50 -12.54 -13.97 -1.64
N THR A 51 -11.97 -14.17 -2.84
CA THR A 51 -10.56 -13.89 -3.13
C THR A 51 -10.23 -12.41 -2.91
N LYS A 52 -11.06 -11.50 -3.42
CA LYS A 52 -10.86 -10.05 -3.24
C LYS A 52 -10.89 -9.64 -1.76
N PHE A 53 -11.83 -10.19 -1.00
CA PHE A 53 -11.93 -9.93 0.44
C PHE A 53 -10.71 -10.46 1.21
N GLN A 54 -10.17 -11.63 0.81
CA GLN A 54 -8.94 -12.17 1.37
C GLN A 54 -7.74 -11.25 1.07
N GLU A 55 -7.59 -10.77 -0.16
CA GLU A 55 -6.53 -9.80 -0.54
C GLU A 55 -6.63 -8.51 0.29
N ILE A 56 -7.83 -7.96 0.48
CA ILE A 56 -8.07 -6.76 1.28
C ILE A 56 -7.68 -6.98 2.75
N ASN A 57 -8.04 -8.14 3.33
CA ASN A 57 -7.66 -8.49 4.70
C ASN A 57 -6.15 -8.68 4.85
N GLU A 58 -5.51 -9.35 3.91
CA GLU A 58 -4.06 -9.54 3.88
C GLU A 58 -3.34 -8.18 3.85
N ALA A 59 -3.73 -7.31 2.91
CA ALA A 59 -3.17 -5.97 2.77
C ALA A 59 -3.33 -5.13 4.05
N TYR A 60 -4.52 -5.15 4.66
CA TYR A 60 -4.76 -4.43 5.91
C TYR A 60 -3.94 -4.99 7.08
N ASN A 61 -3.77 -6.30 7.17
CA ASN A 61 -2.98 -6.91 8.25
C ASN A 61 -1.51 -6.54 8.22
N VAL A 62 -0.96 -6.29 7.03
CA VAL A 62 0.41 -5.82 6.84
C VAL A 62 0.49 -4.31 7.08
N LEU A 63 -0.37 -3.52 6.43
CA LEU A 63 -0.27 -2.07 6.46
C LEU A 63 -0.75 -1.40 7.76
N ARG A 64 -1.55 -2.10 8.59
CA ARG A 64 -2.04 -1.55 9.87
C ARG A 64 -0.97 -1.54 10.98
N ASP A 65 0.05 -2.38 10.84
CA ASP A 65 1.06 -2.63 11.86
C ASP A 65 2.34 -1.91 11.40
N PRO A 66 2.83 -0.91 12.15
CA PRO A 66 3.98 -0.11 11.74
C PRO A 66 5.22 -0.94 11.44
N ASP A 67 5.48 -2.00 12.22
CA ASP A 67 6.67 -2.83 12.05
C ASP A 67 6.53 -3.69 10.79
N LYS A 68 5.36 -4.28 10.56
CA LYS A 68 5.10 -5.06 9.33
C LYS A 68 5.02 -4.20 8.09
N ARG A 69 4.48 -2.99 8.20
CA ARG A 69 4.45 -2.00 7.12
C ARG A 69 5.88 -1.59 6.76
N PHE A 70 6.72 -1.36 7.76
CA PHE A 70 8.13 -1.06 7.55
C PHE A 70 8.87 -2.22 6.87
N ASP A 71 8.69 -3.45 7.36
CA ASP A 71 9.28 -4.63 6.73
C ASP A 71 8.77 -4.84 5.30
N TYR A 72 7.48 -4.61 5.05
CA TYR A 72 6.88 -4.67 3.72
C TYR A 72 7.42 -3.58 2.79
N ASP A 73 7.55 -2.35 3.29
CA ASP A 73 8.10 -1.25 2.53
C ASP A 73 9.58 -1.51 2.22
N LEU A 74 10.38 -1.98 3.19
CA LEU A 74 11.77 -2.37 2.98
C LEU A 74 11.90 -3.52 1.98
N THR A 75 11.18 -4.62 2.17
CA THR A 75 11.25 -5.80 1.28
C THR A 75 10.69 -5.50 -0.12
N GLY A 76 9.64 -4.69 -0.21
CA GLY A 76 9.13 -4.15 -1.48
C GLY A 76 10.10 -3.18 -2.16
N ILE A 77 10.95 -2.49 -1.38
CA ILE A 77 12.07 -1.68 -1.89
C ILE A 77 13.20 -2.57 -2.43
N TYR A 78 13.39 -3.79 -1.93
CA TYR A 78 14.44 -4.70 -2.43
C TYR A 78 14.04 -5.49 -3.69
N GLU A 79 12.74 -5.62 -4.01
CA GLU A 79 12.29 -6.07 -5.34
C GLU A 79 12.39 -4.96 -6.42
N ILE A 80 13.00 -3.81 -6.09
CA ILE A 80 13.39 -2.78 -7.06
C ILE A 80 14.65 -3.24 -7.82
N ASP A 81 14.55 -4.36 -8.54
CA ASP A 81 15.41 -4.63 -9.71
C ASP A 81 14.66 -4.32 -11.02
N LYS A 82 13.54 -3.58 -10.92
CA LYS A 82 12.70 -3.20 -12.06
C LYS A 82 11.91 -1.89 -11.94
N TYR A 83 12.33 -0.92 -11.12
CA TYR A 83 11.80 0.44 -11.21
C TYR A 83 12.84 1.39 -11.77
N THR A 84 12.44 2.17 -12.78
CA THR A 84 13.27 3.29 -13.24
C THR A 84 13.32 4.32 -12.12
N LEU A 85 14.48 4.94 -11.85
CA LEU A 85 14.68 6.01 -10.85
C LEU A 85 13.53 7.05 -10.80
N ARG A 86 12.89 7.32 -11.94
CA ARG A 86 11.72 8.19 -12.08
C ARG A 86 10.52 7.78 -11.22
N GLU A 87 10.24 6.49 -11.11
CA GLU A 87 9.04 5.95 -10.46
C GLU A 87 9.23 5.91 -8.93
N TYR A 88 10.43 5.54 -8.49
CA TYR A 88 10.89 5.69 -7.11
C TYR A 88 10.83 7.16 -6.67
N LEU A 89 11.39 8.08 -7.45
CA LEU A 89 11.34 9.52 -7.17
C LEU A 89 9.91 10.07 -7.15
N THR A 90 8.99 9.47 -7.89
CA THR A 90 7.57 9.87 -7.88
C THR A 90 6.85 9.35 -6.63
N ARG A 91 7.16 8.12 -6.21
CA ARG A 91 6.59 7.47 -5.00
C ARG A 91 7.10 8.07 -3.69
N PHE A 92 8.34 8.54 -3.67
CA PHE A 92 8.99 9.09 -2.47
C PHE A 92 9.25 10.61 -2.55
N LYS A 93 8.68 11.32 -3.54
CA LYS A 93 8.87 12.76 -3.74
C LYS A 93 8.57 13.61 -2.49
N GLY A 94 7.59 13.19 -1.69
CA GLY A 94 7.23 13.86 -0.44
C GLY A 94 8.26 13.67 0.69
N MET A 95 8.98 12.54 0.70
CA MET A 95 9.95 12.19 1.75
C MET A 95 11.35 12.75 1.46
N ILE A 96 11.71 12.92 0.19
CA ILE A 96 13.02 13.46 -0.22
C ILE A 96 13.02 15.00 -0.30
N LEU A 97 11.87 15.64 -0.58
CA LEU A 97 11.84 17.07 -0.89
C LEU A 97 11.07 17.97 0.09
N THR A 98 10.40 17.41 1.11
CA THR A 98 9.85 18.27 2.17
C THR A 98 10.91 18.45 3.25
N CYS A 99 11.23 19.71 3.54
CA CYS A 99 12.17 20.15 4.57
C CYS A 99 11.86 19.64 6.00
N ASN A 100 10.77 18.89 6.17
CA ASN A 100 10.38 18.28 7.44
C ASN A 100 11.26 17.06 7.81
N GLY A 101 12.02 16.50 6.87
CA GLY A 101 12.97 15.39 7.11
C GLY A 101 14.32 15.79 7.70
N LEU A 102 14.59 17.09 7.93
CA LEU A 102 15.86 17.60 8.47
C LEU A 102 15.74 18.30 9.83
N GLY A 103 14.58 18.26 10.49
CA GLY A 103 14.42 18.81 11.84
C GLY A 103 14.60 20.34 11.95
N ILE A 104 14.48 21.08 10.85
CA ILE A 104 14.39 22.55 10.90
C ILE A 104 12.95 22.93 11.24
N GLY A 105 12.69 23.09 12.54
CA GLY A 105 11.47 23.70 13.02
C GLY A 105 11.32 25.09 12.42
N ASN A 106 10.14 25.37 11.84
CA ASN A 106 9.72 26.72 11.52
C ASN A 106 9.72 27.52 12.83
N THR A 107 10.82 28.22 13.10
CA THR A 107 10.85 29.27 14.10
C THR A 107 10.26 30.49 13.42
N SER A 108 8.99 30.75 13.70
CA SER A 108 8.30 31.96 13.27
C SER A 108 9.06 33.20 13.76
N ILE A 109 9.39 34.10 12.84
CA ILE A 109 9.56 35.53 13.07
C ILE A 109 8.63 36.24 12.09
#